data_AF-A0A7K2ZEP6-F1
#
_entry.id   AF-A0A7K2ZEP6-F1
#
_cell.length_a   1.000
_cell.length_b   1.000
_cell.length_c   1.000
_cell.angle_alpha   90.00
_cell.angle_beta   90.00
_cell.angle_gamma   90.00
#
_symmetry.space_group_name_H-M   'P 1'
#
loop_
_entity.id
_entity.type
_entity.pdbx_description
1 polymer ?
#
loop_
_entity_poly.entity_id
_entity_poly.type
_entity_poly.pdbx_seq_one_letter_code
_entity_poly.pdbx_strand_id
1 'polypeptide(L)' 'SVVVDCESGYVRLGLAGELARELGGTAVTLDELRADSIAGLVKDVTAAGRAA' A
#
# COMPACT_ATOMS: atom_id res chain seq x y z
N SER A 1 -6.44 -4.38 -6.38
CA SER A 1 -5.98 -5.05 -5.13
C SER A 1 -5.09 -4.06 -4.37
N VAL A 2 -4.99 -4.16 -3.04
CA VAL A 2 -4.12 -3.28 -2.22
C VAL A 2 -3.26 -4.16 -1.33
N VAL A 3 -1.96 -3.92 -1.32
CA VAL A 3 -0.99 -4.64 -0.48
C VAL A 3 -0.43 -3.66 0.54
N VAL A 4 -0.43 -4.05 1.81
CA VAL A 4 0.12 -3.23 2.89
C VAL A 4 1.46 -3.80 3.30
N ASP A 5 2.48 -2.96 3.22
CA ASP A 5 3.83 -3.24 3.64
C ASP A 5 3.98 -2.98 5.15
N CYS A 6 4.05 -4.07 5.92
CA CYS A 6 4.22 -4.06 7.36
C CYS A 6 5.69 -4.04 7.82
N GLU A 7 6.64 -3.98 6.89
CA GLU A 7 8.07 -3.95 7.23
C GLU A 7 8.42 -2.62 7.89
N SER A 8 8.93 -2.70 9.12
CA SER A 8 9.34 -1.54 9.94
C SER A 8 10.80 -1.71 10.41
N GLY A 9 11.53 -0.58 10.49
CA GLY A 9 12.94 -0.55 10.89
C GLY A 9 13.92 -0.39 9.72
N TYR A 10 15.22 -0.50 10.02
CA TYR A 10 16.31 -0.14 9.09
C TYR A 10 16.45 -1.06 7.87
N VAL A 11 15.81 -2.23 7.87
CA VAL A 11 15.88 -3.20 6.77
C VAL A 11 14.48 -3.43 6.23
N ARG A 12 14.31 -3.24 4.92
CA ARG A 12 13.07 -3.49 4.19
C ARG A 12 13.40 -4.43 3.03
N LEU A 13 12.71 -5.56 2.95
CA LEU A 13 12.88 -6.59 1.94
C LEU A 13 12.13 -6.23 0.65
N GLY A 14 11.13 -5.34 0.71
CA GLY A 14 10.44 -4.81 -0.47
C GLY A 14 9.43 -5.77 -1.10
N LEU A 15 9.10 -6.86 -0.39
CA LEU A 15 8.27 -7.95 -0.89
C LEU A 15 6.82 -7.51 -1.12
N ALA A 16 6.32 -6.57 -0.30
CA ALA A 16 4.99 -6.01 -0.48
C ALA A 16 4.86 -5.21 -1.79
N GLY A 17 5.94 -4.55 -2.22
CA GLY A 17 6.01 -3.86 -3.51
C GLY A 17 6.00 -4.83 -4.70
N GLU A 18 6.75 -5.92 -4.60
CA GLU A 18 6.76 -6.97 -5.62
C GLU A 18 5.40 -7.66 -5.75
N LEU A 19 4.79 -8.03 -4.63
CA LEU A 19 3.47 -8.66 -4.60
C LEU A 19 2.38 -7.71 -5.13
N ALA A 20 2.43 -6.43 -4.79
CA ALA A 20 1.49 -5.45 -5.33
C ALA A 20 1.59 -5.38 -6.85
N ARG A 21 2.81 -5.39 -7.39
CA ARG A 21 3.06 -5.37 -8.84
C ARG A 21 2.52 -6.62 -9.54
N GLU A 22 2.72 -7.80 -8.96
CA GLU A 22 2.18 -9.06 -9.51
C GLU A 22 0.65 -9.09 -9.48
N LEU A 23 0.04 -8.49 -8.46
CA LEU A 23 -1.41 -8.40 -8.32
C LEU A 23 -2.03 -7.22 -9.07
N GLY A 24 -1.23 -6.42 -9.80
CA GLY A 24 -1.70 -5.19 -10.48
C GLY A 24 -2.27 -4.13 -9.53
N GLY A 25 -1.79 -4.12 -8.28
CA GLY A 25 -2.26 -3.27 -7.19
C GLY A 25 -1.20 -2.31 -6.66
N THR A 26 -1.58 -1.53 -5.66
CA THR A 26 -0.71 -0.53 -5.01
C THR A 26 -0.15 -1.06 -3.70
N ALA A 27 1.15 -0.85 -3.45
CA ALA A 27 1.79 -1.09 -2.15
C ALA A 27 1.74 0.18 -1.29
N VAL A 28 1.40 0.05 0.00
CA VAL A 28 1.32 1.15 0.97
C VAL A 28 2.08 0.77 2.23
N THR A 29 2.92 1.64 2.79
CA THR A 29 3.75 1.32 3.96
C THR A 29 3.13 1.76 5.30
N LEU A 30 3.51 1.11 6.40
CA LEU A 30 3.06 1.50 7.75
C LEU A 30 3.64 2.85 8.23
N ASP A 31 4.84 3.23 7.78
CA ASP A 31 5.47 4.52 8.12
C ASP A 31 4.70 5.69 7.50
N GLU A 32 4.21 5.49 6.26
CA GLU A 32 3.29 6.44 5.64
C GLU A 32 2.02 6.57 6.50
N LEU A 33 1.39 5.47 6.94
CA LEU A 33 0.13 5.46 7.73
C LEU A 33 0.15 6.25 9.05
N ARG A 34 1.34 6.55 9.62
CA ARG A 34 1.48 7.35 10.84
C ARG A 34 1.60 8.86 10.61
N ALA A 35 1.90 9.29 9.38
CA ALA A 35 1.81 10.69 9.01
C ALA A 35 0.38 10.97 8.53
N ASP A 36 -0.29 11.94 9.17
CA ASP A 36 -1.65 12.39 8.90
C ASP A 36 -2.17 12.20 7.44
N SER A 37 -3.37 11.61 7.32
CA SER A 37 -4.28 11.61 6.14
C SER A 37 -4.26 10.45 5.11
N ILE A 38 -3.77 9.25 5.41
CA ILE A 38 -3.81 8.12 4.44
C ILE A 38 -5.14 7.36 4.35
N ALA A 39 -6.05 7.52 5.33
CA ALA A 39 -7.41 7.02 5.19
C ALA A 39 -8.10 7.56 3.92
N GLY A 40 -7.71 8.77 3.49
CA GLY A 40 -8.14 9.39 2.23
C GLY A 40 -7.53 8.73 0.98
N LEU A 41 -6.26 8.35 1.04
CA LEU A 41 -5.57 7.71 -0.08
C LEU A 41 -6.05 6.26 -0.29
N VAL A 42 -6.26 5.51 0.80
CA VAL A 42 -6.74 4.11 0.74
C VAL A 42 -8.15 4.03 0.16
N LYS A 43 -9.07 4.94 0.55
CA LYS A 43 -10.42 4.96 -0.01
C LYS A 43 -10.41 5.27 -1.51
N ASP A 44 -9.53 6.16 -1.97
CA ASP A 44 -9.47 6.58 -3.37
C ASP A 44 -8.91 5.46 -4.26
N VAL A 45 -7.85 4.79 -3.81
CA VAL A 45 -7.27 3.62 -4.49
C VAL A 45 -8.25 2.44 -4.50
N THR A 46 -8.95 2.21 -3.38
CA THR A 46 -9.96 1.15 -3.29
C THR A 46 -11.16 1.44 -4.19
N ALA A 47 -11.59 2.69 -4.31
CA ALA A 47 -12.66 3.11 -5.21
C ALA A 47 -12.26 2.96 -6.68
N ALA A 48 -11.04 3.36 -7.04
CA ALA A 48 -10.51 3.19 -8.40
C ALA A 48 -10.43 1.71 -8.82
N GLY A 49 -9.97 0.83 -7.92
CA GLY A 49 -9.93 -0.62 -8.18
C GLY A 49 -11.30 -1.31 -8.22
N ARG A 50 -12.39 -0.63 -7.82
CA ARG A 50 -13.77 -1.13 -7.91
C ARG A 50 -14.50 -0.64 -9.17
N ALA A 51 -13.95 0.36 -9.83
CA ALA A 51 -14.50 0.98 -11.04
C ALA A 51 -13.87 0.45 -12.34
N ALA A 52 -12.79 -0.32 -12.25
CA ALA A 52 -12.15 -1.07 -13.34
C ALA A 52 -12.66 -2.52 -13.37
#